data_AF-A0A078JBM7-F1
#
_entry.id   AF-A0A078JBM7-F1
#
_cell.length_a   1.000
_cell.length_b   1.000
_cell.length_c   1.000
_cell.angle_alpha   90.00
_cell.angle_beta   90.00
_cell.angle_gamma   90.00
#
_symmetry.space_group_name_H-M   'P 1'
#
loop_
_entity.id
_entity.type
_entity.pdbx_description
1 polymer ?
#
loop_
_entity_poly.entity_id
_entity_poly.type
_entity_poly.pdbx_seq_one_letter_code
_entity_poly.pdbx_strand_id
1 'polypeptide(L)'
;MRDRYTAVWNDLIGIIANPGSYPTETFLIRYSLQTIVHTIWRERNSRRHGEESHDVAVLVKFIDKAIRLKLFAVKSKGQKYLEEGLITWFGSREG
;
A
#
# COMPACT_ATOMS: atom_id res chain seq x y z
N MET A 1 9.39 -4.01 -12.86
CA MET A 1 9.30 -4.05 -11.38
C MET A 1 9.65 -5.42 -10.81
N ARG A 2 9.41 -6.53 -11.53
CA ARG A 2 9.75 -7.90 -11.08
C ARG A 2 11.24 -8.10 -10.72
N ASP A 3 12.15 -7.35 -11.33
CA ASP A 3 13.61 -7.50 -11.07
C ASP A 3 14.15 -6.61 -9.93
N ARG A 4 13.27 -5.94 -9.15
CA ARG A 4 13.67 -5.02 -8.06
C ARG A 4 12.96 -5.34 -6.73
N TYR A 5 12.65 -6.61 -6.49
CA TYR A 5 12.18 -7.03 -5.17
C TYR A 5 13.32 -6.91 -4.15
N THR A 6 13.04 -6.28 -3.01
CA THR A 6 13.94 -6.24 -1.86
C THR A 6 13.13 -6.32 -0.58
N ALA A 7 13.64 -7.08 0.39
CA ALA A 7 13.13 -7.10 1.76
C ALA A 7 14.03 -6.29 2.72
N VAL A 8 15.08 -5.66 2.20
CA VAL A 8 16.02 -4.86 2.98
C VAL A 8 15.40 -3.50 3.27
N TRP A 9 15.25 -3.18 4.56
CA TRP A 9 14.57 -1.96 5.01
C TRP A 9 15.18 -0.68 4.45
N ASN A 10 16.51 -0.56 4.45
CA ASN A 10 17.21 0.62 3.95
C ASN A 10 16.97 0.83 2.45
N ASP A 11 16.90 -0.25 1.67
CA ASP A 11 16.60 -0.18 0.24
C ASP A 11 15.15 0.28 0.01
N LEU A 12 14.20 -0.24 0.80
CA LEU A 12 12.80 0.19 0.74
C LEU A 12 12.67 1.69 1.04
N ILE A 13 13.36 2.18 2.07
CA ILE A 13 13.40 3.61 2.40
C ILE A 13 14.05 4.41 1.27
N GLY A 14 15.13 3.91 0.67
CA GLY A 14 15.76 4.54 -0.50
C GLY A 14 14.80 4.69 -1.68
N ILE A 15 14.04 3.64 -2.00
CA ILE A 15 13.01 3.64 -3.06
C ILE A 15 11.88 4.62 -2.73
N ILE A 16 11.44 4.65 -1.48
CA ILE A 16 10.38 5.55 -1.03
C ILE A 16 10.83 7.01 -1.08
N ALA A 17 12.04 7.29 -0.62
CA ALA A 17 12.58 8.64 -0.51
C ALA A 17 12.93 9.23 -1.88
N ASN A 18 13.41 8.40 -2.82
CA ASN A 18 13.83 8.81 -4.14
C ASN A 18 12.87 8.28 -5.22
N PRO A 19 11.78 9.01 -5.50
CA PRO A 19 10.87 8.64 -6.56
C PRO A 19 11.59 8.84 -7.89
N GLY A 20 12.07 7.76 -8.50
CA GLY A 20 12.58 7.81 -9.87
C GLY A 20 11.45 8.14 -10.86
N SER A 21 11.65 7.82 -12.14
CA SER A 21 10.66 8.08 -13.21
C SER A 21 9.42 7.18 -13.20
N TYR A 22 9.00 6.66 -12.05
CA TYR A 22 7.91 5.69 -11.86
C TYR A 22 6.87 6.23 -10.87
N PRO A 23 6.06 7.23 -11.26
CA PRO A 23 5.17 7.94 -10.34
C PRO A 23 4.02 7.06 -9.82
N THR A 24 3.49 6.16 -10.65
CA THR A 24 2.41 5.23 -10.28
C THR A 24 2.88 4.26 -9.19
N GLU A 25 4.02 3.62 -9.42
CA GLU A 25 4.69 2.71 -8.51
C GLU A 25 5.07 3.39 -7.20
N THR A 26 5.63 4.60 -7.30
CA THR A 26 5.99 5.42 -6.14
C THR A 26 4.76 5.68 -5.27
N PHE A 27 3.65 6.08 -5.88
CA PHE A 27 2.40 6.32 -5.17
C PHE A 27 1.92 5.04 -4.48
N LEU A 28 1.92 3.91 -5.19
CA LEU A 28 1.49 2.62 -4.65
C LEU A 28 2.35 2.19 -3.46
N ILE A 29 3.68 2.24 -3.56
CA ILE A 29 4.58 1.85 -2.47
C ILE A 29 4.36 2.75 -1.24
N ARG A 30 4.37 4.06 -1.43
CA ARG A 30 4.19 5.03 -0.34
C ARG A 30 2.85 4.86 0.36
N TYR A 31 1.77 4.76 -0.42
CA TYR A 31 0.42 4.62 0.14
C TYR A 31 0.21 3.25 0.79
N SER A 32 0.79 2.18 0.23
CA SER A 32 0.76 0.86 0.84
C SER A 32 1.47 0.86 2.19
N LEU A 33 2.66 1.45 2.28
CA LEU A 33 3.38 1.58 3.55
C LEU A 33 2.55 2.36 4.58
N GLN A 34 1.99 3.52 4.20
CA GLN A 34 1.13 4.31 5.08
C GLN A 34 -0.05 3.48 5.60
N THR A 35 -0.71 2.73 4.72
CA THR A 35 -1.88 1.90 5.06
C THR A 35 -1.51 0.75 5.99
N ILE A 36 -0.36 0.10 5.76
CA ILE A 36 0.18 -0.97 6.59
C ILE A 36 0.49 -0.42 8.00
N VAL A 37 1.26 0.66 8.09
CA VAL A 37 1.64 1.29 9.37
C VAL A 37 0.39 1.71 10.15
N HIS A 38 -0.57 2.35 9.47
CA HIS A 38 -1.83 2.75 10.10
C HIS A 38 -2.64 1.54 10.60
N THR A 39 -2.74 0.48 9.80
CA THR A 39 -3.47 -0.74 10.18
C THR A 39 -2.84 -1.41 11.40
N ILE A 40 -1.51 -1.52 11.44
CA ILE A 40 -0.78 -2.08 12.59
C ILE A 40 -0.99 -1.22 13.83
N TRP A 41 -0.87 0.10 13.70
CA TRP A 41 -1.12 1.01 14.82
C TRP A 41 -2.55 0.85 15.36
N ARG A 42 -3.54 0.82 14.47
CA ARG A 42 -4.95 0.63 14.83
C ARG A 42 -5.19 -0.68 15.56
N GLU A 43 -4.66 -1.78 15.03
CA GLU A 43 -4.76 -3.10 15.66
C GLU A 43 -4.15 -3.12 17.06
N ARG A 44 -2.94 -2.55 17.23
CA ARG A 44 -2.29 -2.44 18.55
C ARG A 44 -3.11 -1.59 19.51
N ASN A 45 -3.72 -0.52 19.02
CA ASN A 45 -4.56 0.36 19.83
C ASN A 45 -5.85 -0.35 20.27
N SER A 46 -6.55 -1.03 19.37
CA SER A 46 -7.71 -1.87 19.66
C SER A 46 -7.41 -2.90 20.75
N ARG A 47 -6.31 -3.66 20.61
CA ARG A 47 -5.88 -4.63 21.63
C ARG A 47 -5.58 -3.97 22.98
N ARG A 48 -4.97 -2.79 22.98
CA ARG A 48 -4.71 -2.02 24.22
C ARG A 48 -6.00 -1.62 24.93
N HIS A 49 -7.09 -1.39 24.19
CA HIS A 49 -8.41 -1.05 24.73
C HIS A 49 -9.30 -2.27 25.00
N GLY A 50 -8.75 -3.49 24.92
CA GLY A 50 -9.45 -4.73 25.28
C GLY A 50 -10.32 -5.32 24.16
N GLU A 51 -10.20 -4.82 22.92
CA GLU A 51 -10.81 -5.48 21.76
C GLU A 51 -10.07 -6.79 21.43
N GLU A 52 -10.79 -7.75 20.86
CA GLU A 52 -10.21 -9.01 20.41
C GLU A 52 -9.19 -8.79 19.28
N SER A 53 -8.19 -9.67 19.22
CA SER A 53 -7.19 -9.63 18.16
C SER A 53 -7.79 -10.09 16.84
N HIS A 54 -7.56 -9.32 15.78
CA HIS A 54 -7.95 -9.76 14.44
C HIS A 54 -6.94 -10.77 13.89
N ASP A 55 -7.44 -11.71 13.09
CA ASP A 55 -6.60 -12.58 12.27
C ASP A 55 -5.80 -11.74 11.27
N VAL A 56 -4.53 -12.10 11.05
CA VAL A 56 -3.65 -11.47 10.07
C VAL A 56 -4.29 -11.44 8.67
N ALA A 57 -5.00 -12.50 8.27
CA ALA A 57 -5.70 -12.55 7.00
C ALA A 57 -6.80 -11.48 6.88
N VAL A 58 -7.46 -11.13 8.00
CA VAL A 58 -8.44 -10.03 8.04
C VAL A 58 -7.74 -8.68 7.86
N LEU A 59 -6.61 -8.47 8.53
CA LEU A 59 -5.82 -7.24 8.39
C LEU A 59 -5.29 -7.07 6.95
N VAL A 60 -4.82 -8.15 6.32
CA VAL A 60 -4.37 -8.13 4.92
C VAL A 60 -5.52 -7.76 3.97
N LYS A 61 -6.71 -8.33 4.18
CA LYS A 61 -7.92 -7.96 3.40
C LYS A 61 -8.30 -6.49 3.60
N PHE A 62 -8.19 -5.98 4.83
CA PHE A 62 -8.46 -4.57 5.12
C PHE A 62 -7.48 -3.64 4.39
N ILE A 63 -6.19 -3.95 4.43
CA ILE A 63 -5.14 -3.20 3.72
C ILE A 63 -5.41 -3.18 2.21
N ASP A 64 -5.66 -4.34 1.60
CA ASP A 64 -5.98 -4.41 0.16
C ASP A 64 -7.21 -3.58 -0.20
N LYS A 65 -8.28 -3.68 0.60
CA LYS A 65 -9.51 -2.91 0.39
C LYS A 65 -9.25 -1.40 0.52
N ALA A 66 -8.49 -0.97 1.53
CA ALA A 66 -8.16 0.43 1.74
C ALA A 66 -7.35 1.01 0.57
N ILE A 67 -6.37 0.26 0.07
CA ILE A 67 -5.57 0.65 -1.11
C ILE A 67 -6.48 0.78 -2.34
N ARG A 68 -7.32 -0.22 -2.63
CA ARG A 68 -8.25 -0.15 -3.76
C ARG A 68 -9.22 1.02 -3.67
N LEU A 69 -9.83 1.24 -2.50
CA LEU A 69 -10.74 2.37 -2.29
C LEU A 69 -10.05 3.71 -2.51
N LYS A 70 -8.80 3.85 -2.04
CA LYS A 70 -8.02 5.07 -2.31
C LYS A 70 -7.78 5.25 -3.80
N LEU A 71 -7.34 4.21 -4.50
CA LEU A 71 -7.07 4.26 -5.93
C LEU A 71 -8.32 4.63 -6.72
N PHE A 72 -9.47 4.04 -6.39
CA PHE A 72 -10.76 4.42 -6.97
C PHE A 72 -11.07 5.91 -6.73
N ALA A 73 -10.89 6.39 -5.50
CA ALA A 73 -11.20 7.77 -5.13
C ALA A 73 -10.30 8.81 -5.81
N VAL A 74 -9.06 8.45 -6.15
CA VAL A 74 -8.10 9.39 -6.75
C VAL A 74 -7.96 9.25 -8.26
N LYS A 75 -8.51 8.19 -8.88
CA LYS A 75 -8.47 7.94 -10.32
C LYS A 75 -9.09 9.08 -11.15
N SER A 76 -10.12 9.76 -10.65
CA SER A 76 -10.80 10.83 -11.39
C SER A 76 -10.12 12.20 -11.31
N LYS A 77 -8.93 12.30 -10.72
CA LYS A 77 -8.21 13.58 -10.53
C LYS A 77 -7.47 14.09 -11.78
N GLY A 78 -7.56 13.40 -12.91
CA GLY A 78 -6.91 13.80 -14.17
C GLY A 78 -5.39 13.69 -14.17
N GLN A 79 -4.82 12.96 -13.20
CA GLN A 79 -3.38 12.69 -13.14
C GLN A 79 -3.13 11.27 -13.64
N LYS A 80 -2.46 11.13 -14.79
CA LYS A 80 -2.20 9.85 -15.45
C LYS A 80 -1.66 8.75 -14.51
N TYR A 81 -0.72 9.09 -13.63
CA TYR A 81 -0.13 8.12 -12.70
C TYR A 81 -1.13 7.59 -11.64
N LEU A 82 -2.21 8.32 -11.35
CA LEU A 82 -3.28 7.85 -10.48
C LEU A 82 -4.31 7.01 -11.23
N GLU A 83 -4.53 7.33 -12.51
CA GLU A 83 -5.44 6.59 -13.38
C GLU A 83 -4.98 5.15 -13.63
N GLU A 84 -3.67 4.99 -13.81
CA GLU A 84 -3.00 3.70 -14.01
C GLU A 84 -2.92 2.87 -12.72
N GLY A 85 -2.95 3.52 -11.54
CA GLY A 85 -2.67 2.88 -10.27
C GLY A 85 -3.56 1.69 -9.92
N LEU A 86 -4.84 1.72 -10.30
CA LEU A 86 -5.75 0.60 -10.06
C LEU A 86 -5.36 -0.64 -10.89
N ILE A 87 -5.01 -0.45 -12.16
CA ILE A 87 -4.59 -1.53 -13.07
C ILE A 87 -3.25 -2.09 -12.61
N THR A 88 -2.30 -1.22 -12.27
CA THR A 88 -0.99 -1.62 -11.74
C THR A 88 -1.12 -2.41 -10.44
N TRP A 89 -2.03 -2.02 -9.53
CA TRP A 89 -2.30 -2.78 -8.30
C TRP A 89 -2.84 -4.18 -8.59
N PHE A 90 -3.84 -4.33 -9.46
CA PHE A 90 -4.37 -5.64 -9.81
C PHE A 90 -3.32 -6.53 -10.47
N GLY A 91 -2.58 -6.01 -11.46
CA GLY A 91 -1.53 -6.76 -12.14
C GLY A 91 -0.38 -7.21 -11.22
N SER A 92 -0.18 -6.55 -10.07
CA SER A 92 0.81 -6.97 -9.08
C SER A 92 0.40 -8.20 -8.26
N ARG A 93 -0.87 -8.63 -8.33
CA ARG A 93 -1.45 -9.71 -7.52
C ARG A 93 -1.78 -10.98 -8.33
N GLU A 94 -1.62 -10.93 -9.65
CA GLU A 94 -1.85 -12.04 -10.58
C GLU A 94 -0.56 -12.84 -10.89
N GLY A 95 0.43 -12.79 -10.00
CA GLY A 95 1.73 -13.46 -10.14
C GLY A 95 2.05 -14.40 -8.99
#